data_AF-A0A643F8A8-F1
#
_entry.id   AF-A0A643F8A8-F1
#
_cell.length_a   1.000
_cell.length_b   1.000
_cell.length_c   1.000
_cell.angle_alpha   90.00
_cell.angle_beta   90.00
_cell.angle_gamma   90.00
#
_symmetry.space_group_name_H-M   'P 1'
#
loop_
_entity.id
_entity.type
_entity.pdbx_description
1 polymer ?
#
loop_
_entity_poly.entity_id
_entity_poly.type
_entity_poly.pdbx_seq_one_letter_code
_entity_poly.pdbx_strand_id
1 'polypeptide(L)'
;MFINEDNANIFSATFAGLAFIFSLISLAINFHTSRKLKQADILSGLNSRFDALQAERAKLLTRTTPIPPIEKDYEVHIFFDRFWSLQFDEFVAWQHGNLADEVYRFWTFARWRQLTNPPEDWIINGSSVKSSLQEACRRWTRQEPHGFTDRPLVNGFIDMFGEISTATREIEVTNILNRYTRAINCAP
;
A
#
# COMPACT_ATOMS: atom_id res chain seq x y z
N MET A 1 -18.74 -25.42 61.54
CA MET A 1 -17.64 -24.76 60.81
C MET A 1 -18.28 -23.61 60.04
N PHE A 2 -18.33 -22.42 60.63
CA PHE A 2 -18.94 -21.25 60.00
C PHE A 2 -17.91 -20.65 59.04
N ILE A 3 -18.14 -20.77 57.73
CA ILE A 3 -17.39 -19.98 56.75
C ILE A 3 -17.88 -18.55 56.95
N ASN A 4 -16.98 -17.66 57.36
CA ASN A 4 -17.29 -16.26 57.59
C ASN A 4 -17.77 -15.63 56.27
N GLU A 5 -18.95 -15.02 56.24
CA GLU A 5 -19.57 -14.45 55.02
C GLU A 5 -18.64 -13.42 54.34
N ASP A 6 -17.83 -12.72 55.13
CA ASP A 6 -16.81 -11.78 54.65
C ASP A 6 -15.77 -12.45 53.74
N ASN A 7 -15.37 -13.69 54.06
CA ASN A 7 -14.40 -14.43 53.25
C ASN A 7 -14.99 -14.84 51.90
N ALA A 8 -16.29 -15.15 51.86
CA ALA A 8 -16.99 -15.49 50.62
C ALA A 8 -17.11 -14.25 49.70
N ASN A 9 -17.38 -13.08 50.26
CA ASN A 9 -17.46 -11.82 49.53
C ASN A 9 -16.10 -11.40 48.95
N ILE A 10 -15.01 -11.53 49.71
CA ILE A 10 -13.64 -11.25 49.25
C ILE A 10 -13.24 -12.21 48.12
N PHE A 11 -13.56 -13.51 48.26
CA PHE A 11 -13.25 -14.49 47.23
C PHE A 11 -14.04 -14.23 45.93
N SER A 12 -15.32 -13.87 46.03
CA SER A 12 -16.15 -13.51 44.88
C SER A 12 -15.62 -12.26 44.15
N ALA A 13 -15.25 -11.21 44.91
CA ALA A 13 -14.71 -9.98 44.33
C ALA A 13 -13.36 -10.18 43.63
N THR A 14 -12.47 -10.99 44.20
CA THR A 14 -11.18 -11.32 43.57
C THR A 14 -11.36 -12.12 42.29
N PHE A 15 -12.27 -13.10 42.28
CA PHE A 15 -12.61 -13.86 41.07
C PHE A 15 -13.19 -12.96 39.97
N ALA A 16 -14.11 -12.06 40.31
CA ALA A 16 -14.69 -11.10 39.35
C ALA A 16 -13.62 -10.16 38.77
N GLY A 17 -12.70 -9.66 39.61
CA GLY A 17 -11.58 -8.82 39.16
C GLY A 17 -10.65 -9.55 38.18
N LEU A 18 -10.30 -10.81 38.47
CA LEU A 18 -9.48 -11.63 37.57
C LEU A 18 -10.19 -11.93 36.24
N ALA A 19 -11.49 -12.24 36.28
CA ALA A 19 -12.29 -12.48 35.08
C ALA A 19 -12.37 -11.22 34.19
N PHE A 20 -12.48 -10.04 34.79
CA PHE A 20 -12.45 -8.77 34.06
C PHE A 20 -11.10 -8.53 33.38
N ILE A 21 -9.99 -8.72 34.09
CA ILE A 21 -8.64 -8.60 33.53
C ILE A 21 -8.44 -9.59 32.38
N PHE A 22 -8.84 -10.84 32.56
CA PHE A 22 -8.74 -11.87 31.52
C PHE A 22 -9.57 -11.50 30.26
N SER A 23 -10.75 -10.91 30.46
CA SER A 23 -11.60 -10.44 29.37
C SER A 23 -10.94 -9.29 28.60
N LEU A 24 -10.31 -8.33 29.29
CA LEU A 24 -9.57 -7.24 28.66
C LEU A 24 -8.35 -7.75 27.87
N ILE A 25 -7.60 -8.71 28.42
CA ILE A 25 -6.47 -9.35 27.73
C ILE A 25 -6.96 -10.07 26.47
N SER A 26 -8.04 -10.85 26.58
CA SER A 26 -8.62 -11.57 25.45
C SER A 26 -9.11 -10.62 24.35
N LEU A 27 -9.74 -9.50 24.73
CA LEU A 27 -10.15 -8.46 23.80
C LEU A 27 -8.96 -7.84 23.07
N ALA A 28 -7.88 -7.51 23.81
CA ALA A 28 -6.67 -6.95 23.22
C ALA A 28 -6.00 -7.93 22.23
N ILE A 29 -5.92 -9.22 22.58
CA ILE A 29 -5.39 -10.27 21.69
C ILE A 29 -6.25 -10.42 20.44
N ASN A 30 -7.58 -10.46 20.59
CA ASN A 30 -8.51 -10.59 19.46
C ASN A 30 -8.44 -9.37 18.53
N PHE A 31 -8.38 -8.16 19.09
CA PHE A 31 -8.22 -6.94 18.31
C PHE A 31 -6.91 -6.95 17.52
N HIS A 32 -5.80 -7.33 18.16
CA HIS A 32 -4.49 -7.44 17.50
C HIS A 32 -4.48 -8.49 16.38
N THR A 33 -5.08 -9.65 16.65
CA THR A 33 -5.14 -10.77 15.69
C THR A 33 -6.03 -10.42 14.50
N SER A 34 -7.18 -9.77 14.74
CA SER A 34 -8.08 -9.32 13.69
C SER A 34 -7.41 -8.28 12.78
N ARG A 35 -6.66 -7.33 13.34
CA ARG A 35 -5.86 -6.38 12.55
C ARG A 35 -4.83 -7.10 11.69
N LYS A 36 -4.06 -8.04 12.26
CA LYS A 36 -3.06 -8.82 11.51
C LYS A 36 -3.69 -9.66 10.39
N LEU A 37 -4.83 -10.28 10.64
CA LEU A 37 -5.55 -11.05 9.63
C LEU A 37 -5.99 -10.14 8.47
N LYS A 38 -6.57 -8.98 8.77
CA LYS A 38 -6.95 -7.99 7.75
C LYS A 38 -5.76 -7.49 6.95
N GLN A 39 -4.61 -7.24 7.60
CA GLN A 39 -3.37 -6.87 6.92
C GLN A 39 -2.90 -7.99 5.97
N ALA A 40 -2.98 -9.25 6.40
CA ALA A 40 -2.61 -10.40 5.58
C ALA A 40 -3.53 -10.56 4.36
N ASP A 41 -4.85 -10.37 4.53
CA ASP A 41 -5.83 -10.43 3.43
C ASP A 41 -5.58 -9.33 2.39
N ILE A 42 -5.34 -8.08 2.85
CA ILE A 42 -5.03 -6.94 1.97
C ILE A 42 -3.72 -7.20 1.23
N LEU A 43 -2.68 -7.65 1.94
CA LEU A 43 -1.39 -7.97 1.34
C LEU A 43 -1.49 -9.09 0.30
N SER A 44 -2.28 -10.13 0.59
CA SER A 44 -2.55 -11.21 -0.34
C SER A 44 -3.25 -10.70 -1.61
N GLY A 45 -4.26 -9.85 -1.44
CA GLY A 45 -4.97 -9.23 -2.56
C GLY A 45 -4.08 -8.34 -3.43
N LEU A 46 -3.23 -7.52 -2.81
CA LEU A 46 -2.28 -6.66 -3.54
C LEU A 46 -1.23 -7.50 -4.31
N ASN A 47 -0.66 -8.53 -3.68
CA ASN A 47 0.29 -9.44 -4.33
C ASN A 47 -0.36 -10.18 -5.52
N SER A 48 -1.58 -10.69 -5.37
CA SER A 48 -2.29 -11.37 -6.45
C SER A 48 -2.53 -10.44 -7.65
N ARG A 49 -2.92 -9.18 -7.40
CA ARG A 49 -3.08 -8.17 -8.46
C ARG A 49 -1.75 -7.82 -9.12
N PHE A 50 -0.67 -7.75 -8.35
CA PHE A 50 0.66 -7.53 -8.89
C PHE A 50 1.14 -8.69 -9.76
N ASP A 51 0.92 -9.94 -9.34
CA ASP A 51 1.26 -11.13 -10.13
C ASP A 51 0.49 -11.18 -11.45
N ALA A 52 -0.80 -10.79 -11.43
CA ALA A 52 -1.61 -10.66 -12.63
C ALA A 52 -1.03 -9.60 -13.60
N LEU A 53 -0.58 -8.44 -13.07
CA LEU A 53 0.11 -7.43 -13.86
C LEU A 53 1.45 -7.95 -14.41
N GLN A 54 2.21 -8.73 -13.65
CA GLN A 54 3.45 -9.33 -14.16
C GLN A 54 3.18 -10.30 -15.30
N ALA A 55 2.11 -11.09 -15.22
CA ALA A 55 1.68 -11.96 -16.30
C ALA A 55 1.25 -11.16 -17.55
N GLU A 56 0.55 -10.03 -17.37
CA GLU A 56 0.19 -9.11 -18.46
C GLU A 56 1.44 -8.51 -19.11
N ARG A 57 2.40 -8.04 -18.31
CA ARG A 57 3.69 -7.53 -18.79
C ARG A 57 4.44 -8.57 -19.61
N ALA A 58 4.55 -9.80 -19.11
CA ALA A 58 5.21 -10.90 -19.81
C ALA A 58 4.55 -11.18 -21.16
N LYS A 59 3.21 -11.12 -21.25
CA LYS A 59 2.48 -11.23 -22.52
C LYS A 59 2.83 -10.10 -23.47
N LEU A 60 2.85 -8.85 -23.02
CA LEU A 60 3.19 -7.69 -23.85
C LEU A 60 4.63 -7.75 -24.42
N LEU A 61 5.57 -8.30 -23.65
CA LEU A 61 6.97 -8.45 -24.06
C LEU A 61 7.18 -9.60 -25.06
N THR A 62 6.45 -10.72 -24.88
CA THR A 62 6.66 -11.96 -25.65
C THR A 62 5.77 -12.08 -26.89
N ARG A 63 4.83 -11.14 -27.09
CA ARG A 63 3.88 -11.20 -28.21
C ARG A 63 4.60 -11.01 -29.55
N THR A 64 4.79 -12.11 -30.26
CA THR A 64 5.41 -12.17 -31.60
C THR A 64 4.41 -11.94 -32.73
N THR A 65 3.11 -12.01 -32.45
CA THR A 65 2.07 -11.75 -33.45
C THR A 65 2.09 -10.27 -33.86
N PRO A 66 2.02 -9.95 -35.16
CA PRO A 66 1.96 -8.57 -35.63
C PRO A 66 0.62 -7.95 -35.20
N ILE A 67 0.66 -7.17 -34.12
CA ILE A 67 -0.46 -6.34 -33.68
C ILE A 67 -0.33 -5.00 -34.41
N PRO A 68 -1.44 -4.38 -34.88
CA PRO A 68 -1.42 -3.02 -35.36
C PRO A 68 -0.74 -2.09 -34.33
N PRO A 69 0.18 -1.19 -34.73
CA PRO A 69 0.91 -0.33 -33.79
C PRO A 69 0.01 0.43 -32.81
N ILE A 70 -1.14 0.91 -33.28
CA ILE A 70 -2.12 1.65 -32.48
C ILE A 70 -2.70 0.79 -31.34
N GLU A 71 -3.02 -0.47 -31.60
CA GLU A 71 -3.59 -1.37 -30.59
C GLU A 71 -2.53 -1.73 -29.53
N LYS A 72 -1.27 -1.91 -29.95
CA LYS A 72 -0.15 -2.14 -29.04
C LYS A 72 0.09 -0.93 -28.13
N ASP A 73 0.10 0.29 -28.68
CA ASP A 73 0.25 1.52 -27.90
C ASP A 73 -0.84 1.65 -26.83
N TYR A 74 -2.09 1.33 -27.21
CA TYR A 74 -3.23 1.37 -26.31
C TYR A 74 -3.14 0.32 -25.18
N GLU A 75 -2.76 -0.93 -25.50
CA GLU A 75 -2.55 -1.97 -24.49
C GLU A 75 -1.45 -1.57 -23.48
N VAL A 76 -0.34 -1.00 -23.96
CA VAL A 76 0.74 -0.51 -23.07
C VAL A 76 0.26 0.61 -22.16
N HIS A 77 -0.55 1.53 -22.69
CA HIS A 77 -1.14 2.58 -21.87
C HIS A 77 -2.06 2.02 -20.78
N ILE A 78 -2.93 1.06 -21.12
CA ILE A 78 -3.80 0.39 -20.13
C ILE A 78 -2.97 -0.31 -19.06
N PHE A 79 -1.91 -1.02 -19.45
CA PHE A 79 -1.03 -1.71 -18.53
C PHE A 79 -0.43 -0.73 -17.50
N PHE A 80 0.16 0.37 -17.98
CA PHE A 80 0.76 1.36 -17.08
C PHE A 80 -0.27 2.08 -16.21
N ASP A 81 -1.47 2.31 -16.72
CA ASP A 81 -2.58 2.87 -15.92
C ASP A 81 -2.94 1.95 -14.76
N ARG A 82 -3.08 0.65 -15.03
CA ARG A 82 -3.36 -0.36 -13.99
C ARG A 82 -2.21 -0.49 -13.00
N PHE A 83 -0.97 -0.44 -13.51
CA PHE A 83 0.23 -0.46 -12.68
C PHE A 83 0.24 0.68 -11.68
N TRP A 84 0.08 1.93 -12.14
CA TRP A 84 0.08 3.10 -11.25
C TRP A 84 -1.14 3.15 -10.34
N SER A 85 -2.30 2.68 -10.80
CA SER A 85 -3.48 2.54 -9.94
C SER A 85 -3.22 1.56 -8.79
N LEU A 86 -2.54 0.43 -9.05
CA LEU A 86 -2.15 -0.49 -7.99
C LEU A 86 -1.16 0.14 -7.02
N GLN A 87 -0.15 0.88 -7.51
CA GLN A 87 0.80 1.57 -6.62
C GLN A 87 0.09 2.62 -5.74
N PHE A 88 -0.93 3.28 -6.27
CA PHE A 88 -1.76 4.19 -5.50
C PHE A 88 -2.58 3.45 -4.43
N ASP A 89 -3.19 2.31 -4.77
CA ASP A 89 -3.91 1.49 -3.78
C ASP A 89 -2.99 1.01 -2.64
N GLU A 90 -1.74 0.63 -2.96
CA GLU A 90 -0.72 0.26 -1.97
C GLU A 90 -0.39 1.45 -1.05
N PHE A 91 -0.23 2.65 -1.62
CA PHE A 91 -0.02 3.88 -0.87
C PHE A 91 -1.20 4.19 0.06
N VAL A 92 -2.43 4.08 -0.42
CA VAL A 92 -3.64 4.32 0.38
C VAL A 92 -3.76 3.29 1.52
N ALA A 93 -3.49 2.02 1.23
CA ALA A 93 -3.47 0.97 2.25
C ALA A 93 -2.43 1.25 3.34
N TRP A 94 -1.25 1.72 2.95
CA TRP A 94 -0.20 2.14 3.87
C TRP A 94 -0.60 3.38 4.68
N GLN A 95 -1.15 4.41 4.05
CA GLN A 95 -1.60 5.63 4.71
C GLN A 95 -2.70 5.36 5.76
N HIS A 96 -3.53 4.34 5.54
CA HIS A 96 -4.56 3.91 6.49
C HIS A 96 -4.07 2.90 7.54
N GLY A 97 -2.77 2.58 7.60
CA GLY A 97 -2.22 1.60 8.54
C GLY A 97 -2.66 0.15 8.28
N ASN A 98 -3.20 -0.12 7.09
CA ASN A 98 -3.58 -1.45 6.63
C ASN A 98 -2.40 -2.21 6.01
N LEU A 99 -1.27 -1.54 5.79
CA LEU A 99 -0.02 -2.14 5.34
C LEU A 99 1.11 -1.76 6.29
N ALA A 100 1.97 -2.71 6.63
CA ALA A 100 3.12 -2.47 7.50
C ALA A 100 4.17 -1.58 6.80
N ASP A 101 4.83 -0.71 7.57
CA ASP A 101 5.83 0.24 7.07
C ASP A 101 6.98 -0.47 6.34
N GLU A 102 7.44 -1.61 6.86
CA GLU A 102 8.55 -2.37 6.30
C GLU A 102 8.18 -2.94 4.91
N VAL A 103 6.94 -3.39 4.76
CA VAL A 103 6.43 -3.93 3.49
C VAL A 103 6.35 -2.82 2.45
N TYR A 104 5.75 -1.68 2.81
CA TYR A 104 5.62 -0.57 1.88
C TYR A 104 6.97 0.05 1.50
N ARG A 105 7.91 0.15 2.47
CA ARG A 105 9.30 0.55 2.20
C ARG A 105 9.94 -0.37 1.17
N PHE A 106 9.85 -1.68 1.37
CA PHE A 106 10.41 -2.66 0.45
C PHE A 106 9.85 -2.51 -0.98
N TRP A 107 8.53 -2.35 -1.13
CA TRP A 107 7.91 -2.12 -2.44
C TRP A 107 8.34 -0.79 -3.05
N THR A 108 8.38 0.28 -2.27
CA THR A 108 8.83 1.60 -2.73
C THR A 108 10.27 1.55 -3.25
N PHE A 109 11.16 0.82 -2.57
CA PHE A 109 12.53 0.61 -3.06
C PHE A 109 12.59 -0.20 -4.35
N ALA A 110 11.69 -1.16 -4.56
CA ALA A 110 11.59 -1.84 -5.84
C ALA A 110 11.19 -0.86 -6.96
N ARG A 111 10.26 0.06 -6.71
CA ARG A 111 9.83 1.08 -7.69
C ARG A 111 10.89 2.14 -7.94
N TRP A 112 11.55 2.63 -6.90
CA TRP A 112 12.65 3.56 -7.03
C TRP A 112 13.75 3.04 -7.98
N ARG A 113 14.12 1.75 -7.84
CA ARG A 113 15.09 1.11 -8.73
C ARG A 113 14.60 1.09 -10.18
N GLN A 114 13.33 0.78 -10.42
CA GLN A 114 12.74 0.80 -11.76
C GLN A 114 12.62 2.21 -12.36
N LEU A 115 12.46 3.23 -11.53
CA LEU A 115 12.39 4.63 -11.98
C LEU A 115 13.75 5.21 -12.33
N THR A 116 14.78 4.85 -11.56
CA THR A 116 16.14 5.39 -11.71
C THR A 116 16.98 4.61 -12.72
N ASN A 117 16.89 3.29 -12.70
CA ASN A 117 17.60 2.38 -13.59
C ASN A 117 16.63 1.28 -14.08
N PRO A 118 15.69 1.62 -14.99
CA PRO A 118 14.71 0.67 -15.49
C PRO A 118 15.43 -0.50 -16.18
N PRO A 119 15.18 -1.76 -15.76
CA PRO A 119 15.63 -2.89 -16.54
C PRO A 119 14.92 -2.89 -17.91
N GLU A 120 15.51 -3.53 -18.93
CA GLU A 120 15.00 -3.49 -20.32
C GLU A 120 13.55 -3.99 -20.44
N ASP A 121 13.17 -4.96 -19.60
CA ASP A 121 11.81 -5.54 -19.56
C ASP A 121 10.75 -4.59 -18.97
N TRP A 122 11.16 -3.44 -18.44
CA TRP A 122 10.29 -2.35 -17.98
C TRP A 122 10.17 -1.20 -18.98
N ILE A 123 10.74 -1.36 -20.18
CA ILE A 123 10.57 -0.47 -21.32
C ILE A 123 9.69 -1.20 -22.34
N ILE A 124 8.38 -0.91 -22.31
CA ILE A 124 7.42 -1.57 -23.16
C ILE A 124 7.03 -0.60 -24.27
N ASN A 125 7.37 -0.95 -25.51
CA ASN A 125 7.03 -0.15 -26.69
C ASN A 125 7.51 1.31 -26.57
N GLY A 126 8.74 1.52 -26.10
CA GLY A 126 9.35 2.84 -25.87
C GLY A 126 8.85 3.58 -24.61
N SER A 127 7.80 3.08 -23.95
CA SER A 127 7.30 3.64 -22.69
C SER A 127 7.99 3.00 -21.50
N SER A 128 8.64 3.84 -20.69
CA SER A 128 9.28 3.44 -19.44
C SER A 128 8.34 3.63 -18.24
N VAL A 129 8.68 3.03 -17.10
CA VAL A 129 8.02 3.29 -15.81
C VAL A 129 8.05 4.80 -15.48
N LYS A 130 9.17 5.47 -15.73
CA LYS A 130 9.30 6.91 -15.46
C LYS A 130 8.40 7.78 -16.33
N SER A 131 8.37 7.52 -17.65
CA SER A 131 7.52 8.29 -18.56
C SER A 131 6.04 8.04 -18.31
N SER A 132 5.65 6.81 -17.96
CA SER A 132 4.27 6.51 -17.59
C SER A 132 3.85 7.14 -16.26
N LEU A 133 4.76 7.28 -15.28
CA LEU A 133 4.50 8.03 -14.05
C LEU A 133 4.17 9.50 -14.36
N GLN A 134 4.98 10.14 -15.20
CA GLN A 134 4.76 11.54 -15.59
C GLN A 134 3.39 11.72 -16.27
N GLU A 135 3.02 10.77 -17.13
CA GLU A 135 1.71 10.77 -17.80
C GLU A 135 0.57 10.53 -16.81
N ALA A 136 0.70 9.60 -15.87
CA ALA A 136 -0.28 9.37 -14.80
C ALA A 136 -0.48 10.65 -13.95
N CYS A 137 0.62 11.27 -13.50
CA CYS A 137 0.57 12.53 -12.75
C CYS A 137 -0.13 13.64 -13.53
N ARG A 138 0.18 13.78 -14.84
CA ARG A 138 -0.47 14.77 -15.72
C ARG A 138 -1.97 14.54 -15.82
N ARG A 139 -2.42 13.30 -15.98
CA ARG A 139 -3.85 12.95 -16.11
C ARG A 139 -4.59 13.14 -14.79
N TRP A 140 -4.07 12.63 -13.68
CA TRP A 140 -4.70 12.75 -12.37
C TRP A 140 -4.81 14.19 -11.88
N THR A 141 -3.86 15.06 -12.26
CA THR A 141 -3.93 16.50 -11.96
C THR A 141 -5.00 17.21 -12.79
N ARG A 142 -5.29 16.73 -14.01
CA ARG A 142 -6.23 17.36 -14.96
C ARG A 142 -7.68 16.90 -14.84
N GLN A 143 -7.94 15.74 -14.24
CA GLN A 143 -9.32 15.27 -14.07
C GLN A 143 -10.08 16.24 -13.16
N GLU A 144 -11.20 16.79 -13.66
CA GLU A 144 -12.01 17.74 -12.92
C GLU A 144 -12.58 17.12 -11.64
N PRO A 145 -12.75 17.91 -10.56
CA PRO A 145 -13.00 17.46 -9.20
C PRO A 145 -14.46 17.01 -8.96
N HIS A 146 -15.08 16.35 -9.93
CA HIS A 146 -16.40 15.76 -9.72
C HIS A 146 -16.26 14.45 -8.93
N GLY A 147 -16.09 14.58 -7.61
CA GLY A 147 -16.38 13.50 -6.65
C GLY A 147 -15.21 12.87 -5.91
N PHE A 148 -13.96 13.31 -6.10
CA PHE A 148 -12.83 12.74 -5.34
C PHE A 148 -12.69 13.38 -3.95
N THR A 149 -13.24 12.72 -2.93
CA THR A 149 -12.83 12.89 -1.52
C THR A 149 -11.34 12.64 -1.30
N ASP A 150 -10.65 12.01 -2.27
CA ASP A 150 -9.29 11.51 -2.13
C ASP A 150 -8.21 12.43 -2.71
N ARG A 151 -8.56 13.69 -3.06
CA ARG A 151 -7.59 14.65 -3.65
C ARG A 151 -6.31 14.82 -2.81
N PRO A 152 -6.35 14.89 -1.46
CA PRO A 152 -5.13 14.94 -0.65
C PRO A 152 -4.25 13.70 -0.82
N LEU A 153 -4.85 12.51 -0.93
CA LEU A 153 -4.12 11.25 -1.13
C LEU A 153 -3.48 11.20 -2.51
N VAL A 154 -4.20 11.61 -3.55
CA VAL A 154 -3.65 11.68 -4.92
C VAL A 154 -2.47 12.65 -4.98
N ASN A 155 -2.61 13.85 -4.41
CA ASN A 155 -1.52 14.82 -4.37
C ASN A 155 -0.32 14.27 -3.58
N GLY A 156 -0.56 13.69 -2.39
CA GLY A 156 0.51 13.09 -1.58
C GLY A 156 1.24 11.96 -2.30
N PHE A 157 0.52 11.14 -3.07
CA PHE A 157 1.13 10.11 -3.90
C PHE A 157 1.99 10.70 -5.01
N ILE A 158 1.46 11.67 -5.76
CA ILE A 158 2.16 12.33 -6.87
C ILE A 158 3.44 13.01 -6.37
N ASP A 159 3.35 13.75 -5.27
CA ASP A 159 4.48 14.45 -4.68
C ASP A 159 5.55 13.44 -4.21
N MET A 160 5.14 12.41 -3.46
CA MET A 160 6.05 11.39 -2.95
C MET A 160 6.77 10.64 -4.08
N PHE A 161 6.05 10.15 -5.09
CA PHE A 161 6.67 9.44 -6.21
C PHE A 161 7.45 10.36 -7.15
N GLY A 162 7.06 11.63 -7.26
CA GLY A 162 7.84 12.68 -7.91
C GLY A 162 9.22 12.82 -7.27
N GLU A 163 9.27 12.97 -5.95
CA GLU A 163 10.52 13.03 -5.18
C GLU A 163 11.32 11.73 -5.31
N ILE A 164 10.70 10.57 -5.15
CA ILE A 164 11.35 9.25 -5.29
C ILE A 164 11.99 9.11 -6.67
N SER A 165 11.33 9.57 -7.74
CA SER A 165 11.86 9.46 -9.11
C SER A 165 13.16 10.27 -9.34
N THR A 166 13.45 11.22 -8.45
CA THR A 166 14.65 12.06 -8.49
C THR A 166 15.70 11.66 -7.46
N ALA A 167 15.36 10.77 -6.52
CA ALA A 167 16.27 10.30 -5.49
C ALA A 167 17.42 9.50 -6.12
N THR A 168 18.64 9.79 -5.68
CA THR A 168 19.87 9.14 -6.15
C THR A 168 20.35 8.05 -5.22
N ARG A 169 19.91 8.08 -3.96
CA ARG A 169 20.36 7.16 -2.91
C ARG A 169 19.19 6.60 -2.12
N GLU A 170 19.39 5.38 -1.61
CA GLU A 170 18.40 4.66 -0.80
C GLU A 170 18.00 5.44 0.47
N ILE A 171 18.96 6.13 1.09
CA ILE A 171 18.68 6.95 2.28
C ILE A 171 17.74 8.13 2.00
N GLU A 172 17.76 8.67 0.77
CA GLU A 172 16.85 9.75 0.37
C GLU A 172 15.42 9.25 0.28
N VAL A 173 15.20 8.06 -0.29
CA VAL A 173 13.88 7.41 -0.34
C VAL A 173 13.34 7.14 1.06
N THR A 174 14.20 6.69 1.98
CA THR A 174 13.82 6.50 3.39
C THR A 174 13.39 7.82 4.03
N ASN A 175 14.13 8.89 3.78
CA ASN A 175 13.81 10.22 4.30
C ASN A 175 12.52 10.77 3.71
N ILE A 176 12.27 10.54 2.42
CA ILE A 176 11.00 10.86 1.75
C ILE A 176 9.87 10.12 2.46
N LEU A 177 9.93 8.79 2.55
CA LEU A 177 8.90 7.98 3.21
C LEU A 177 8.61 8.45 4.64
N ASN A 178 9.64 8.71 5.44
CA ASN A 178 9.48 9.21 6.80
C ASN A 178 8.74 10.55 6.89
N ARG A 179 8.83 11.43 5.87
CA ARG A 179 8.02 12.67 5.82
C ARG A 179 6.55 12.37 5.61
N TYR A 180 6.23 11.45 4.71
CA TYR A 180 4.85 11.08 4.38
C TYR A 180 4.22 10.14 5.43
N THR A 181 5.00 9.44 6.26
CA THR A 181 4.51 8.69 7.43
C THR A 181 3.98 9.61 8.53
N ARG A 182 4.63 10.77 8.74
CA ARG A 182 4.31 11.67 9.86
C ARG A 182 3.00 12.42 9.69
N ALA A 183 2.48 12.53 8.47
CA ALA A 183 1.20 13.20 8.21
C ALA A 183 0.00 12.42 8.76
N ILE A 184 0.09 11.09 8.88
CA ILE A 184 -1.01 10.21 9.32
C ILE A 184 -1.24 10.29 10.84
N ASN A 185 -0.17 10.45 11.62
CA ASN A 185 -0.24 10.43 13.08
C ASN A 185 -0.62 11.79 13.70
N CYS A 186 -0.90 12.82 12.88
CA CYS A 186 -1.25 14.16 13.33
C CYS A 186 -2.64 14.62 12.88
N ALA A 187 -3.42 13.77 12.19
CA ALA A 187 -4.83 14.03 11.95
C ALA A 187 -5.63 13.59 13.19
N PRO A 188 -6.32 14.51 13.89
CA PRO A 188 -7.08 14.22 15.11
C PRO A 188 -8.28 13.30 14.87
#